data_AF-A0A1H2U716-F1
#
_entry.id   AF-A0A1H2U716-F1
#
_cell.length_a   1.000
_cell.length_b   1.000
_cell.length_c   1.000
_cell.angle_alpha   90.00
_cell.angle_beta   90.00
_cell.angle_gamma   90.00
#
_symmetry.space_group_name_H-M   'P 1'
#
loop_
_entity.id
_entity.type
_entity.pdbx_description
1 polymer ?
#
loop_
_entity_poly.entity_id
_entity_poly.type
_entity_poly.pdbx_seq_one_letter_code
_entity_poly.pdbx_strand_id
1 'polypeptide(L)'
;MLGSVLLLIAMIGPMVLLATFLHYLFPVENVNGFDQWVPALVSALSAWSFFTSWLWFYLFNLYLSLPVFLLALALHLCTVRKNLNPKLIRINTALLMAAILMGFVSFLYFDI
;
A
#
# COMPACT_ATOMS: atom_id res chain seq x y z
N MET A 1 3.11 -22.60 6.53
CA MET A 1 4.07 -21.64 5.96
C MET A 1 4.09 -21.62 4.43
N LEU A 2 4.17 -22.76 3.73
CA LEU A 2 4.27 -22.75 2.26
C LEU A 2 3.05 -22.12 1.55
N GLY A 3 1.83 -22.38 2.03
CA GLY A 3 0.61 -21.79 1.47
C GLY A 3 0.52 -20.27 1.63
N SER A 4 1.00 -19.73 2.75
CA SER A 4 0.97 -18.29 3.03
C SER A 4 2.05 -17.54 2.25
N VAL A 5 3.18 -18.19 1.96
CA VAL A 5 4.22 -17.69 1.05
C VAL A 5 3.73 -17.68 -0.40
N LEU A 6 3.07 -18.75 -0.85
CA LEU A 6 2.46 -18.79 -2.19
C LEU A 6 1.40 -17.71 -2.37
N LEU A 7 0.59 -17.45 -1.34
CA LEU A 7 -0.40 -16.38 -1.36
C LEU A 7 0.25 -14.99 -1.49
N LEU A 8 1.34 -14.73 -0.76
CA LEU A 8 2.13 -13.50 -0.93
C LEU A 8 2.64 -13.34 -2.36
N ILE A 9 3.25 -14.38 -2.92
CA ILE A 9 3.78 -14.35 -4.30
C ILE A 9 2.64 -14.08 -5.29
N ALA A 10 1.49 -14.73 -5.09
CA ALA A 10 0.31 -14.53 -5.92
C ALA A 10 -0.24 -13.09 -5.84
N MET A 11 -0.07 -12.40 -4.71
CA MET A 11 -0.51 -11.01 -4.53
C MET A 11 0.40 -9.98 -5.22
N ILE A 12 1.63 -10.35 -5.62
CA ILE A 12 2.55 -9.44 -6.33
C ILE A 12 1.96 -9.03 -7.68
N GLY A 13 1.42 -9.98 -8.44
CA GLY A 13 0.80 -9.73 -9.74
C GLY A 13 -0.31 -8.67 -9.68
N PRO A 14 -1.35 -8.86 -8.83
CA PRO A 14 -2.41 -7.89 -8.62
C PRO A 14 -1.91 -6.50 -8.21
N MET A 15 -0.89 -6.39 -7.35
CA MET A 15 -0.38 -5.07 -6.93
C MET A 15 0.42 -4.37 -8.02
N VAL A 16 1.19 -5.11 -8.83
CA VAL A 16 1.84 -4.55 -10.02
C VAL A 16 0.80 -4.07 -11.02
N LEU A 17 -0.24 -4.88 -11.27
CA LEU A 17 -1.36 -4.50 -12.13
C LEU A 17 -2.07 -3.24 -11.60
N LEU A 18 -2.37 -3.18 -10.29
CA LEU A 18 -2.98 -2.01 -9.67
C LEU A 18 -2.11 -0.75 -9.86
N ALA A 19 -0.80 -0.85 -9.62
CA ALA A 19 0.12 0.27 -9.81
C ALA A 19 0.15 0.74 -11.27
N THR A 20 0.27 -0.18 -12.22
CA THR A 20 0.26 0.16 -13.66
C THR A 20 -1.09 0.76 -14.09
N PHE A 21 -2.20 0.20 -13.64
CA PHE A 21 -3.53 0.69 -13.94
C PHE A 21 -3.73 2.12 -13.43
N LEU A 22 -3.36 2.39 -12.17
CA LEU A 22 -3.48 3.73 -11.58
C LEU A 22 -2.54 4.74 -12.23
N HIS A 23 -1.35 4.31 -12.66
CA HIS A 23 -0.42 5.16 -13.39
C HIS A 23 -1.01 5.64 -14.73
N TYR A 24 -1.63 4.74 -15.50
CA TYR A 24 -2.27 5.09 -16.77
C TYR A 24 -3.62 5.78 -16.62
N LEU A 25 -4.37 5.50 -15.54
CA LEU A 25 -5.67 6.12 -15.29
C LEU A 25 -5.53 7.59 -14.87
N PHE A 26 -4.43 7.95 -14.20
CA PHE A 26 -4.17 9.30 -13.73
C PHE A 26 -2.80 9.82 -14.20
N PRO A 27 -2.64 10.07 -15.52
CA PRO A 27 -1.41 10.62 -16.05
C PRO A 27 -1.15 12.00 -15.46
N VAL A 28 0.11 12.29 -15.13
CA VAL A 28 0.55 13.60 -14.67
C VAL A 28 1.56 14.12 -15.69
N GLU A 29 1.21 15.21 -16.36
CA GLU A 29 2.12 15.91 -17.27
C GLU A 29 3.08 16.78 -16.45
N ASN A 30 4.34 16.92 -16.91
CA ASN A 30 5.41 17.73 -16.29
C ASN A 30 6.05 17.18 -14.99
N VAL A 31 6.05 15.87 -14.79
CA VAL A 31 6.77 15.22 -13.67
C VAL A 31 7.80 14.25 -14.24
N ASN A 32 8.98 14.16 -13.61
CA ASN A 32 9.98 13.15 -13.98
C ASN A 32 9.34 11.75 -14.00
N GLY A 33 9.66 10.95 -15.02
CA GLY A 33 9.02 9.64 -15.22
C GLY A 33 8.98 8.79 -13.96
N PHE A 34 10.07 8.74 -13.17
CA PHE A 34 10.12 8.02 -11.90
C PHE A 34 9.16 8.61 -10.83
N ASP A 35 9.11 9.93 -10.66
CA ASP A 35 8.23 10.60 -9.70
C ASP A 35 6.74 10.37 -10.05
N GLN A 36 6.40 10.17 -11.33
CA GLN A 36 5.04 9.86 -11.78
C GLN A 36 4.53 8.48 -11.32
N TRP A 37 5.43 7.52 -11.08
CA TRP A 37 5.07 6.18 -10.57
C TRP A 37 4.84 6.18 -9.06
N VAL A 38 5.45 7.11 -8.32
CA VAL A 38 5.43 7.13 -6.85
C VAL A 38 4.00 7.13 -6.29
N PRO A 39 3.06 7.98 -6.75
CA PRO A 39 1.70 7.98 -6.22
C PRO A 39 0.97 6.64 -6.42
N ALA A 40 1.16 5.99 -7.56
CA ALA A 40 0.52 4.71 -7.87
C ALA A 40 1.14 3.55 -7.05
N LEU A 41 2.46 3.60 -6.83
CA LEU A 41 3.15 2.67 -5.95
C LEU A 41 2.66 2.79 -4.50
N VAL A 42 2.41 4.01 -4.01
CA VAL A 42 1.82 4.20 -2.67
C VAL A 42 0.46 3.52 -2.55
N SER A 43 -0.39 3.61 -3.58
CA SER A 43 -1.69 2.92 -3.59
C SER A 43 -1.52 1.40 -3.51
N ALA A 44 -0.59 0.85 -4.30
CA ALA A 44 -0.33 -0.59 -4.34
C ALA A 44 0.26 -1.11 -3.01
N LEU A 45 1.20 -0.37 -2.41
CA LEU A 45 1.80 -0.74 -1.13
C LEU A 45 0.81 -0.59 0.04
N SER A 46 -0.02 0.46 0.04
CA SER A 46 -1.05 0.62 1.07
C SER A 46 -2.14 -0.46 0.96
N ALA A 47 -2.55 -0.82 -0.26
CA ALA A 47 -3.45 -1.95 -0.50
C ALA A 47 -2.83 -3.27 -0.04
N TRP A 48 -1.56 -3.51 -0.36
CA TRP A 48 -0.81 -4.68 0.11
C TRP A 48 -0.83 -4.76 1.63
N SER A 49 -0.44 -3.68 2.31
CA SER A 49 -0.46 -3.62 3.78
C SER A 49 -1.85 -3.94 4.32
N PHE A 50 -2.90 -3.31 3.79
CA PHE A 50 -4.28 -3.59 4.19
C PHE A 50 -4.64 -5.08 4.08
N PHE A 51 -4.38 -5.71 2.93
CA PHE A 51 -4.70 -7.12 2.73
C PHE A 51 -3.85 -8.04 3.62
N THR A 52 -2.57 -7.73 3.82
CA THR A 52 -1.72 -8.52 4.71
C THR A 52 -2.09 -8.37 6.17
N SER A 53 -2.59 -7.21 6.60
CA SER A 53 -3.23 -7.04 7.91
C SER A 53 -4.55 -7.79 8.01
N TRP A 54 -5.34 -7.85 6.93
CA TRP A 54 -6.59 -8.62 6.88
C TRP A 54 -6.39 -10.13 7.01
N LEU A 55 -5.24 -10.66 6.60
CA LEU A 55 -4.97 -12.09 6.75
C LEU A 55 -4.93 -12.55 8.21
N TRP A 56 -5.02 -11.64 9.18
CA TRP A 56 -5.30 -11.99 10.57
C TRP A 56 -4.27 -13.03 11.05
N PHE A 57 -3.00 -12.74 10.83
CA PHE A 57 -1.90 -13.52 11.36
C PHE A 57 -0.92 -12.55 11.99
N TYR A 58 -0.60 -12.75 13.27
CA TYR A 58 0.33 -11.90 14.01
C TYR A 58 1.65 -11.68 13.26
N LEU A 59 2.20 -12.75 12.70
CA LEU A 59 3.45 -12.75 11.94
C LEU A 59 3.35 -11.90 10.66
N PHE A 60 2.20 -11.91 10.00
CA PHE A 60 1.95 -11.08 8.81
C PHE A 60 1.78 -9.61 9.15
N ASN A 61 1.09 -9.32 10.24
CA ASN A 61 0.85 -7.94 10.67
C ASN A 61 2.18 -7.26 11.08
N LEU A 62 3.00 -7.93 11.90
CA LEU A 62 4.23 -7.35 12.45
C LEU A 62 5.41 -7.33 11.46
N TYR A 63 5.66 -8.44 10.76
CA TYR A 63 6.87 -8.58 9.93
C TYR A 63 6.67 -8.17 8.47
N LEU A 64 5.43 -8.02 8.01
CA LEU A 64 5.15 -7.87 6.59
C LEU A 64 4.26 -6.67 6.29
N SER A 65 3.14 -6.51 6.98
CA SER A 65 2.26 -5.35 6.81
C SER A 65 2.91 -4.07 7.33
N LEU A 66 3.46 -4.09 8.55
CA LEU A 66 4.01 -2.89 9.18
C LEU A 66 5.20 -2.26 8.41
N PRO A 67 6.20 -3.02 7.92
CA PRO A 67 7.27 -2.44 7.09
C PRO A 67 6.75 -1.87 5.77
N VAL A 68 5.83 -2.58 5.11
CA VAL A 68 5.21 -2.13 3.85
C VAL A 68 4.37 -0.87 4.07
N PHE A 69 3.66 -0.79 5.20
CA PHE A 69 2.91 0.39 5.61
C PHE A 69 3.83 1.59 5.83
N LEU A 70 4.92 1.43 6.58
CA LEU A 70 5.89 2.51 6.83
C LEU A 70 6.51 3.00 5.52
N LEU A 71 6.83 2.09 4.59
CA LEU A 71 7.32 2.45 3.27
C LEU A 71 6.25 3.24 2.47
N ALA A 72 5.00 2.79 2.48
CA ALA A 72 3.89 3.49 1.82
C ALA A 72 3.67 4.89 2.42
N LEU A 73 3.76 5.02 3.74
CA LEU A 73 3.65 6.30 4.44
C LEU A 73 4.78 7.26 4.07
N ALA A 74 6.02 6.79 4.06
CA ALA A 74 7.18 7.60 3.69
C ALA A 74 7.06 8.12 2.24
N LEU A 75 6.69 7.23 1.31
CA LEU A 75 6.43 7.61 -0.07
C LEU A 75 5.23 8.55 -0.19
N HIS A 76 4.18 8.37 0.61
CA HIS A 76 3.03 9.26 0.63
C HIS A 76 3.42 10.68 1.05
N LEU A 77 4.23 10.83 2.10
CA LEU A 77 4.76 12.13 2.52
C LEU A 77 5.60 12.79 1.42
N CYS A 78 6.39 12.01 0.68
CA CYS A 78 7.10 12.51 -0.50
C CYS A 78 6.13 12.99 -1.60
N THR A 79 5.05 12.24 -1.88
CA THR A 79 4.04 12.63 -2.88
C THR A 79 3.30 13.91 -2.49
N VAL A 80 2.98 14.08 -1.21
CA VAL A 80 2.33 15.28 -0.67
C VAL A 80 3.28 16.47 -0.74
N ARG A 81 4.53 16.30 -0.30
CA ARG A 81 5.54 17.37 -0.32
C ARG A 81 5.84 17.88 -1.74
N LYS A 82 5.90 16.98 -2.72
CA LYS A 82 6.13 17.31 -4.13
C LYS A 82 4.84 17.64 -4.90
N ASN A 83 3.68 17.53 -4.27
CA ASN A 83 2.35 17.74 -4.87
C ASN A 83 2.15 17.03 -6.23
N LEU A 84 2.57 15.76 -6.32
CA LEU A 84 2.70 15.04 -7.60
C LEU A 84 1.35 14.72 -8.26
N ASN A 85 0.37 14.25 -7.48
CA ASN A 85 -0.96 13.96 -8.00
C ASN A 85 -2.03 14.13 -6.91
N PRO A 86 -2.81 15.23 -6.91
CA PRO A 86 -3.75 15.52 -5.83
C PRO A 86 -4.92 14.52 -5.75
N LYS A 87 -5.28 13.87 -6.87
CA LYS A 87 -6.33 12.83 -6.87
C LYS A 87 -5.83 11.56 -6.19
N LEU A 88 -4.65 11.06 -6.59
CA LEU A 88 -4.05 9.89 -5.95
C LEU A 88 -3.66 10.15 -4.50
N ILE A 89 -3.24 11.36 -4.14
CA ILE A 89 -2.96 11.71 -2.74
C ILE A 89 -4.18 11.41 -1.87
N ARG A 90 -5.39 11.85 -2.27
CA ARG A 90 -6.62 11.59 -1.49
C ARG A 90 -6.92 10.10 -1.36
N ILE A 91 -6.79 9.35 -2.46
CA ILE A 91 -6.99 7.89 -2.47
C ILE A 91 -5.98 7.20 -1.54
N ASN A 92 -4.71 7.59 -1.63
CA ASN A 92 -3.62 7.05 -0.81
C ASN A 92 -3.82 7.35 0.67
N THR A 93 -4.27 8.55 1.03
CA THR A 93 -4.58 8.89 2.41
C THR A 93 -5.72 8.01 2.94
N ALA A 94 -6.79 7.82 2.17
CA ALA A 94 -7.90 6.94 2.57
C ALA A 94 -7.45 5.48 2.74
N LEU A 95 -6.64 4.96 1.81
CA LEU A 95 -6.08 3.61 1.87
C LEU A 95 -5.13 3.42 3.07
N LEU A 96 -4.26 4.39 3.34
CA LEU A 96 -3.39 4.36 4.52
C LEU A 96 -4.21 4.36 5.80
N MET A 97 -5.24 5.20 5.91
CA MET A 97 -6.14 5.20 7.07
C MET A 97 -6.87 3.86 7.23
N ALA A 98 -7.33 3.26 6.14
CA ALA A 98 -7.94 1.94 6.16
C ALA A 98 -6.94 0.85 6.61
N ALA A 99 -5.70 0.90 6.13
CA ALA A 99 -4.63 -0.02 6.53
C ALA A 99 -4.29 0.10 8.03
N ILE A 100 -4.26 1.33 8.57
CA ILE A 100 -4.10 1.56 10.02
C ILE A 100 -5.24 0.93 10.79
N LEU A 101 -6.49 1.24 10.43
CA LEU A 101 -7.68 0.70 11.10
C LEU A 101 -7.64 -0.82 11.11
N MET A 102 -7.32 -1.42 9.96
CA MET A 102 -7.24 -2.87 9.83
C MET A 102 -6.09 -3.48 10.63
N GLY A 103 -4.95 -2.80 10.70
CA GLY A 103 -3.82 -3.17 11.55
C GLY A 103 -4.20 -3.21 13.03
N PHE A 104 -4.93 -2.19 13.51
CA PHE A 104 -5.46 -2.14 14.88
C PHE A 104 -6.50 -3.23 15.15
N VAL A 105 -7.45 -3.45 14.24
CA VAL A 105 -8.45 -4.52 14.36
C VAL A 105 -7.75 -5.89 14.44
N SER A 106 -6.77 -6.12 13.58
CA SER A 106 -5.98 -7.35 13.62
C SER A 106 -5.20 -7.47 14.93
N PHE A 107 -4.56 -6.40 15.41
CA PHE A 107 -3.86 -6.42 16.69
C PHE A 107 -4.80 -6.81 17.84
N LEU A 108 -5.95 -6.15 17.97
CA LEU A 108 -6.94 -6.44 19.01
C LEU A 108 -7.48 -7.88 18.97
N TYR A 109 -7.57 -8.48 17.78
CA TYR A 109 -8.07 -9.85 17.63
C TYR A 109 -7.02 -10.92 17.99
N PHE A 110 -5.72 -10.63 17.79
CA PHE A 110 -4.63 -11.59 18.05
C PHE A 110 -3.92 -11.39 19.39
N ASP A 111 -4.15 -10.26 20.07
CA ASP A 111 -3.64 -10.00 21.42
C ASP A 111 -4.64 -10.47 22.52
N ILE A 112 -5.76 -11.12 22.13
CA ILE A 112 -6.68 -11.89 22.99
C ILE A 112 -6.28 -13.36 22.97
#